data_AF-M1BZL7-F1
#
_entry.id   AF-M1BZL7-F1
#
_cell.length_a   1.000
_cell.length_b   1.000
_cell.length_c   1.000
_cell.angle_alpha   90.00
_cell.angle_beta   90.00
_cell.angle_gamma   90.00
#
_symmetry.space_group_name_H-M   'P 1'
#
loop_
_entity.id
_entity.type
_entity.pdbx_description
1 polymer ?
#
loop_
_entity_poly.entity_id
_entity_poly.type
_entity_poly.pdbx_seq_one_letter_code
_entity_poly.pdbx_strand_id
1 'polypeptide(L)'
;MGLDAVARLGVSLLSDDDQVSVDSITLFVALLCGCIVIGHLLEESRWINDSITALVIGLCTGGIILLTTKGKSSHLLEFDEQLFFIYVLPPIIFNAGFQVKKKQFFRNFVTIMLFGAVGTLISFSIISFGAKELLGKLDIGFLELRDYLAIGAIFSATDSVCTLQVLNQDETPRLYSLVFGEGVVNDATSVVLFNAIQKLDLSHINSRAALVFTGNFLYLFLASTFLGVLVSSTLSCFMFYAHLPILSTFVL
;
A
#
# COMPACT_ATOMS: atom_id res chain seq x y z
N MET A 1 28.00 13.24 38.69
CA MET A 1 26.55 13.53 38.88
C MET A 1 25.82 13.91 37.59
N GLY A 2 26.44 14.58 36.60
CA GLY A 2 25.75 14.88 35.33
C GLY A 2 25.64 13.71 34.33
N LEU A 3 26.64 12.81 34.28
CA LEU A 3 26.69 11.72 33.29
C LEU A 3 25.63 10.63 33.55
N ASP A 4 25.39 10.28 34.82
CA ASP A 4 24.38 9.29 35.21
C ASP A 4 22.95 9.79 35.01
N ALA A 5 22.73 11.11 35.12
CA ALA A 5 21.43 11.72 34.87
C ALA A 5 21.09 11.72 33.37
N VAL A 6 22.07 12.02 32.50
CA VAL A 6 21.90 11.96 31.04
C VAL A 6 21.73 10.52 30.56
N ALA A 7 22.47 9.56 31.14
CA ALA A 7 22.30 8.15 30.82
C ALA A 7 20.93 7.62 31.26
N ARG A 8 20.43 8.01 32.44
CA ARG A 8 19.08 7.63 32.90
C ARG A 8 17.97 8.30 32.10
N LEU A 9 18.15 9.55 31.67
CA LEU A 9 17.20 10.23 30.78
C LEU A 9 17.17 9.59 29.39
N GLY A 10 18.34 9.23 28.86
CA GLY A 10 18.46 8.53 27.58
C GLY A 10 17.85 7.13 27.61
N VAL A 11 18.07 6.38 28.70
CA VAL A 11 17.45 5.06 28.88
C VAL A 11 15.93 5.17 29.10
N SER A 12 15.44 6.17 29.85
CA SER A 12 13.99 6.34 30.02
C SER A 12 13.29 6.79 28.74
N LEU A 13 13.94 7.64 27.94
CA LEU A 13 13.40 8.08 26.64
C LEU A 13 13.38 6.95 25.61
N LEU A 14 14.43 6.13 25.56
CA LEU A 14 14.46 4.93 24.71
C LEU A 14 13.42 3.89 25.15
N SER A 15 13.22 3.72 26.47
CA SER A 15 12.23 2.78 27.00
C SER A 15 10.79 3.23 26.74
N ASP A 16 10.49 4.54 26.78
CA ASP A 16 9.16 5.07 26.48
C ASP A 16 8.85 4.96 24.98
N ASP A 17 9.81 5.21 24.08
CA ASP A 17 9.62 5.12 22.63
C ASP A 17 9.42 3.67 22.16
N ASP A 18 10.23 2.74 22.70
CA ASP A 18 10.08 1.31 22.44
C ASP A 18 8.73 0.79 22.97
N GLN A 19 8.30 1.23 24.17
CA GLN A 19 7.03 0.80 24.76
C GLN A 19 5.83 1.32 23.94
N VAL A 20 5.88 2.58 23.48
CA VAL A 20 4.82 3.17 22.64
C VAL A 20 4.73 2.44 21.29
N SER A 21 5.86 2.09 20.69
CA SER A 21 5.89 1.31 19.43
C SER A 21 5.28 -0.09 19.60
N VAL A 22 5.58 -0.79 20.70
CA VAL A 22 5.00 -2.10 21.02
C VAL A 22 3.48 -2.01 21.22
N ASP A 23 3.00 -0.97 21.90
CA ASP A 23 1.58 -0.77 22.15
C ASP A 23 0.81 -0.49 20.83
N SER A 24 1.37 0.32 19.92
CA SER A 24 0.79 0.58 18.59
C SER A 24 0.70 -0.69 17.73
N ILE A 25 1.77 -1.50 17.72
CA ILE A 25 1.79 -2.78 16.99
C ILE A 25 0.77 -3.75 17.58
N THR A 26 0.69 -3.83 18.91
CA THR A 26 -0.27 -4.70 19.60
C THR A 26 -1.70 -4.29 19.30
N LEU A 27 -1.99 -2.99 19.31
CA LEU A 27 -3.30 -2.44 18.92
C LEU A 27 -3.63 -2.81 17.46
N PHE A 28 -2.69 -2.64 16.54
CA PHE A 28 -2.88 -2.98 15.13
C PHE A 28 -3.20 -4.47 14.93
N VAL A 29 -2.43 -5.37 15.56
CA VAL A 29 -2.67 -6.82 15.48
C VAL A 29 -4.01 -7.18 16.12
N ALA A 30 -4.34 -6.60 17.27
CA ALA A 30 -5.63 -6.83 17.93
C ALA A 30 -6.81 -6.38 17.07
N LEU A 31 -6.69 -5.22 16.41
CA LEU A 31 -7.69 -4.72 15.47
C LEU A 31 -7.83 -5.63 14.25
N LEU A 32 -6.73 -6.10 13.66
CA LEU A 32 -6.78 -7.07 12.55
C LEU A 32 -7.48 -8.36 12.97
N CYS A 33 -7.11 -8.94 14.11
CA CYS A 33 -7.78 -10.13 14.64
C CYS A 33 -9.27 -9.88 14.91
N GLY A 34 -9.61 -8.73 15.49
CA GLY A 34 -10.99 -8.31 15.72
C GLY A 34 -11.79 -8.21 14.42
N CYS A 35 -11.23 -7.56 13.39
CA CYS A 35 -11.83 -7.46 12.07
C CYS A 35 -12.05 -8.83 11.43
N ILE A 36 -11.10 -9.76 11.56
CA ILE A 36 -11.25 -11.13 11.03
C ILE A 36 -12.37 -11.88 11.75
N VAL A 37 -12.39 -11.85 13.09
CA VAL A 37 -13.40 -12.57 13.89
C VAL A 37 -14.80 -11.98 13.66
N ILE A 38 -14.92 -10.66 13.68
CA ILE A 38 -16.18 -9.95 13.47
C ILE A 38 -16.64 -10.15 12.02
N GLY A 39 -15.75 -10.05 11.04
CA GLY A 39 -16.05 -10.34 9.64
C GLY A 39 -16.59 -11.75 9.44
N HIS A 40 -15.95 -12.76 10.03
CA HIS A 40 -16.44 -14.14 9.96
C HIS A 40 -17.80 -14.31 10.66
N LEU A 41 -18.05 -13.63 11.77
CA LEU A 41 -19.33 -13.70 12.48
C LEU A 41 -20.45 -12.98 11.70
N LEU A 42 -20.12 -11.92 10.97
CA LEU A 42 -21.03 -11.16 10.12
C LEU A 42 -21.17 -11.72 8.70
N GLU A 43 -20.49 -12.83 8.38
CA GLU A 43 -20.58 -13.51 7.08
C GLU A 43 -22.03 -13.95 6.75
N GLU A 44 -22.86 -14.17 7.78
CA GLU A 44 -24.28 -14.50 7.62
C GLU A 44 -25.13 -13.29 7.17
N SER A 45 -24.64 -12.07 7.37
CA SER A 45 -25.30 -10.82 6.97
C SER A 45 -24.87 -10.40 5.56
N ARG A 46 -25.67 -10.79 4.56
CA ARG A 46 -25.46 -10.54 3.12
C ARG A 46 -25.39 -9.06 2.68
N TRP A 47 -25.50 -8.10 3.58
CA TRP A 47 -25.67 -6.67 3.27
C TRP A 47 -24.44 -5.80 3.57
N ILE A 48 -23.44 -6.32 4.27
CA ILE A 48 -22.27 -5.51 4.67
C ILE A 48 -21.01 -6.10 4.01
N ASN A 49 -20.26 -5.25 3.30
CA ASN A 49 -18.97 -5.62 2.75
C ASN A 49 -17.89 -5.62 3.84
N ASP A 50 -16.96 -6.58 3.81
CA ASP A 50 -15.88 -6.76 4.79
C ASP A 50 -15.08 -5.45 5.00
N SER A 51 -14.80 -4.72 3.91
CA SER A 51 -14.07 -3.46 3.95
C SER A 51 -14.82 -2.37 4.73
N ILE A 52 -16.15 -2.33 4.63
CA ILE A 52 -16.97 -1.35 5.36
C ILE A 52 -16.98 -1.69 6.84
N THR A 53 -17.11 -2.98 7.19
CA THR A 53 -17.05 -3.46 8.58
C THR A 53 -15.70 -3.08 9.21
N ALA A 54 -14.60 -3.37 8.53
CA ALA A 54 -13.26 -3.04 9.01
C ALA A 54 -13.07 -1.52 9.20
N LEU A 55 -13.56 -0.71 8.26
CA LEU A 55 -13.48 0.76 8.34
C LEU A 55 -14.27 1.31 9.53
N VAL A 56 -15.49 0.80 9.76
CA VAL A 56 -16.31 1.20 10.91
C VAL A 56 -15.66 0.80 12.23
N ILE A 57 -15.12 -0.42 12.35
CA ILE A 57 -14.41 -0.88 13.55
C ILE A 57 -13.20 0.01 13.84
N GLY A 58 -12.39 0.30 12.81
CA GLY A 58 -11.22 1.18 12.93
C GLY A 58 -11.61 2.59 13.38
N LEU A 59 -12.64 3.18 12.75
CA LEU A 59 -13.14 4.51 13.09
C LEU A 59 -13.71 4.57 14.52
N CYS A 60 -14.52 3.59 14.91
CA CYS A 60 -15.06 3.49 16.26
C CYS A 60 -13.94 3.35 17.30
N THR A 61 -12.98 2.46 17.07
CA THR A 61 -11.87 2.24 18.00
C THR A 61 -10.98 3.47 18.11
N GLY A 62 -10.60 4.09 16.98
CA GLY A 62 -9.85 5.34 16.95
C GLY A 62 -10.58 6.48 17.67
N GLY A 63 -11.91 6.59 17.47
CA GLY A 63 -12.75 7.56 18.17
C GLY A 63 -12.80 7.33 19.68
N ILE A 64 -12.96 6.08 20.14
CA ILE A 64 -12.97 5.72 21.56
C ILE A 64 -11.63 6.07 22.21
N ILE A 65 -10.51 5.74 21.57
CA ILE A 65 -9.17 6.05 22.07
C ILE A 65 -8.97 7.57 22.14
N LEU A 66 -9.37 8.31 21.10
CA LEU A 66 -9.22 9.77 21.07
C LEU A 66 -10.03 10.44 22.20
N LEU A 67 -11.27 9.99 22.44
CA LEU A 67 -12.14 10.51 23.49
C LEU A 67 -11.63 10.16 24.89
N THR A 68 -11.19 8.91 25.10
CA THR A 68 -10.69 8.43 26.40
C THR A 68 -9.40 9.14 26.80
N THR A 69 -8.52 9.37 25.82
CA THR A 69 -7.19 9.93 26.09
C THR A 69 -7.12 11.44 25.94
N LYS A 70 -8.24 12.11 25.62
CA LYS A 70 -8.34 13.57 25.41
C LYS A 70 -7.25 14.11 24.46
N GLY A 71 -6.87 13.32 23.46
CA GLY A 71 -5.82 13.66 22.49
C GLY A 71 -4.38 13.59 22.98
N LYS A 72 -4.09 13.06 24.18
CA LYS A 72 -2.70 12.98 24.70
C LYS A 72 -1.86 11.79 24.22
N SER A 73 -2.48 10.73 23.72
CA SER A 73 -1.79 9.52 23.22
C SER A 73 -2.07 9.33 21.73
N SER A 74 -1.88 10.40 20.94
CA SER A 74 -1.99 10.34 19.48
C SER A 74 -1.01 9.34 18.86
N HIS A 75 0.14 9.10 19.52
CA HIS A 75 1.18 8.19 19.03
C HIS A 75 0.76 6.71 19.03
N LEU A 76 -0.21 6.31 19.88
CA LEU A 76 -0.81 4.97 19.85
C LEU A 76 -1.71 4.75 18.63
N LEU A 77 -2.16 5.84 18.00
CA LEU A 77 -2.96 5.84 16.78
C LEU A 77 -2.08 6.00 15.53
N GLU A 78 -0.79 6.28 15.71
CA GLU A 78 0.15 6.41 14.60
C GLU A 78 0.53 5.00 14.13
N PHE A 79 -0.03 4.65 12.97
CA PHE A 79 0.21 3.37 12.34
C PHE A 79 1.52 3.42 11.55
N ASP A 80 2.42 2.46 11.79
CA ASP A 80 3.62 2.30 10.98
C ASP A 80 3.26 1.66 9.63
N GLU A 81 3.14 2.51 8.62
CA GLU A 81 2.93 2.12 7.23
C GLU A 81 3.98 1.13 6.71
N GLN A 82 5.23 1.19 7.21
CA GLN A 82 6.29 0.30 6.76
C GLN A 82 6.00 -1.15 7.16
N LEU A 83 5.39 -1.37 8.34
CA LEU A 83 4.99 -2.71 8.76
C LEU A 83 3.92 -3.29 7.82
N PHE A 84 2.97 -2.47 7.37
CA PHE A 84 1.98 -2.89 6.38
C PHE A 84 2.64 -3.31 5.07
N PHE A 85 3.49 -2.44 4.51
CA PHE A 85 4.13 -2.66 3.22
C PHE A 85 5.12 -3.84 3.22
N ILE A 86 5.80 -4.08 4.35
CA ILE A 86 6.80 -5.15 4.47
C ILE A 86 6.18 -6.49 4.84
N TYR A 87 5.20 -6.53 5.75
CA TYR A 87 4.69 -7.80 6.30
C TYR A 87 3.31 -8.19 5.76
N VAL A 88 2.38 -7.25 5.61
CA VAL A 88 0.98 -7.56 5.30
C VAL A 88 0.73 -7.57 3.80
N LEU A 89 1.25 -6.57 3.08
CA LEU A 89 1.00 -6.42 1.65
C LEU A 89 1.60 -7.56 0.79
N PRO A 90 2.85 -8.04 1.02
CA PRO A 90 3.44 -9.06 0.15
C PRO A 90 2.69 -10.41 0.16
N PRO A 91 2.27 -10.98 1.31
CA PRO A 91 1.43 -12.17 1.33
C PRO A 91 0.08 -11.99 0.61
N ILE A 92 -0.56 -10.83 0.73
CA ILE A 92 -1.84 -10.54 0.06
C ILE A 92 -1.66 -10.54 -1.46
N ILE A 93 -0.69 -9.76 -1.97
CA ILE A 93 -0.42 -9.68 -3.41
C ILE A 93 0.04 -11.04 -3.95
N PHE A 94 0.87 -11.77 -3.21
CA PHE A 94 1.34 -13.10 -3.61
C PHE A 94 0.19 -14.11 -3.73
N ASN A 95 -0.68 -14.19 -2.71
CA ASN A 95 -1.84 -15.08 -2.72
C ASN A 95 -2.79 -14.74 -3.87
N ALA A 96 -3.12 -13.45 -4.03
CA ALA A 96 -3.99 -12.99 -5.11
C ALA A 96 -3.38 -13.26 -6.49
N GLY A 97 -2.08 -13.00 -6.67
CA GLY A 97 -1.35 -13.30 -7.90
C GLY A 97 -1.29 -14.79 -8.22
N PHE A 98 -1.26 -15.67 -7.21
CA PHE A 98 -1.27 -17.12 -7.40
C PHE A 98 -2.63 -17.64 -7.89
N GLN A 99 -3.73 -17.05 -7.42
CA GLN A 99 -5.10 -17.44 -7.76
C GLN A 99 -5.56 -16.99 -9.15
N VAL A 100 -4.91 -15.98 -9.73
CA VAL A 100 -5.29 -15.39 -11.02
C VAL A 100 -5.02 -16.36 -12.18
N LYS A 101 -5.95 -16.39 -13.14
CA LYS A 101 -5.85 -17.16 -14.39
C LYS A 101 -4.71 -16.62 -15.28
N LYS A 102 -3.49 -17.12 -15.05
CA LYS A 102 -2.22 -16.68 -15.68
C LYS A 102 -2.32 -16.42 -17.19
N LYS A 103 -2.91 -17.36 -17.95
CA LYS A 103 -3.05 -17.24 -19.41
C LYS A 103 -3.83 -16.00 -19.85
N GLN A 104 -4.87 -15.63 -19.11
CA GLN A 104 -5.69 -14.46 -19.43
C GLN A 104 -4.99 -13.17 -19.03
N PHE A 105 -4.34 -13.17 -17.87
CA PHE A 105 -3.55 -12.05 -17.37
C PHE A 105 -2.44 -11.66 -18.38
N PHE A 106 -1.60 -12.61 -18.77
CA PHE A 106 -0.50 -12.34 -19.72
C PHE A 106 -0.98 -11.94 -21.11
N ARG A 107 -2.14 -12.43 -21.57
CA ARG A 107 -2.71 -12.01 -22.86
C ARG A 107 -3.11 -10.52 -22.87
N ASN A 108 -3.53 -9.97 -21.73
CA ASN A 108 -3.94 -8.56 -21.63
C ASN A 108 -2.92 -7.73 -20.86
N PHE A 109 -1.69 -8.20 -20.73
CA PHE A 109 -0.65 -7.52 -19.96
C PHE A 109 -0.47 -6.07 -20.39
N VAL A 110 -0.44 -5.80 -21.70
CA VAL A 110 -0.33 -4.43 -22.22
C VAL A 110 -1.48 -3.54 -21.75
N THR A 111 -2.71 -4.05 -21.75
CA THR A 111 -3.90 -3.33 -21.28
C THR A 111 -3.83 -3.05 -19.79
N ILE A 112 -3.38 -4.03 -19.00
CA ILE A 112 -3.16 -3.88 -17.56
C ILE A 112 -2.13 -2.78 -17.29
N MET A 113 -0.99 -2.82 -17.97
CA MET A 113 0.07 -1.80 -17.83
C MET A 113 -0.40 -0.42 -18.28
N LEU A 114 -1.20 -0.35 -19.36
CA LEU A 114 -1.75 0.91 -19.83
C LEU A 114 -2.70 1.53 -18.78
N PHE A 115 -3.65 0.76 -18.26
CA PHE A 115 -4.58 1.27 -17.26
C PHE A 115 -3.90 1.54 -15.91
N GLY A 116 -3.14 0.58 -15.40
CA GLY A 116 -2.53 0.68 -14.07
C GLY A 116 -1.31 1.58 -13.97
N ALA A 117 -0.57 1.86 -15.06
CA ALA A 117 0.55 2.81 -15.01
C ALA A 117 0.19 4.14 -15.67
N VAL A 118 -0.23 4.11 -16.94
CA VAL A 118 -0.55 5.35 -17.68
C VAL A 118 -1.83 5.98 -17.17
N GLY A 119 -2.87 5.19 -16.89
CA GLY A 119 -4.11 5.68 -16.29
C GLY A 119 -3.89 6.33 -14.92
N THR A 120 -3.03 5.75 -14.09
CA THR A 120 -2.62 6.33 -12.80
C THR A 120 -1.87 7.64 -12.97
N LEU A 121 -0.91 7.73 -13.90
CA LEU A 121 -0.19 8.98 -14.17
C LEU A 121 -1.12 10.11 -14.67
N ILE A 122 -2.10 9.77 -15.49
CA ILE A 122 -3.14 10.71 -15.94
C ILE A 122 -3.99 11.15 -14.75
N SER A 123 -4.48 10.20 -13.94
CA SER A 123 -5.31 10.47 -12.77
C SER A 123 -4.56 11.34 -11.76
N PHE A 124 -3.31 11.01 -11.46
CA PHE A 124 -2.39 11.80 -10.66
C PHE A 124 -2.31 13.25 -11.14
N SER A 125 -2.10 13.45 -12.45
CA SER A 125 -1.92 14.79 -13.02
C SER A 125 -3.21 15.61 -12.89
N ILE A 126 -4.36 15.00 -13.19
CA ILE A 126 -5.68 15.64 -13.10
C ILE A 126 -6.01 15.97 -11.65
N ILE A 127 -5.83 15.03 -10.73
CA ILE A 127 -6.16 15.21 -9.31
C ILE A 127 -5.22 16.22 -8.67
N SER A 128 -3.92 16.17 -8.94
CA SER A 128 -2.96 17.16 -8.39
C SER A 128 -3.30 18.58 -8.82
N PHE A 129 -3.58 18.77 -10.12
CA PHE A 129 -3.93 20.09 -10.65
C PHE A 129 -5.31 20.54 -10.14
N GLY A 130 -6.29 19.63 -10.12
CA GLY A 130 -7.62 19.88 -9.59
C GLY A 130 -7.61 20.23 -8.11
N ALA A 131 -6.80 19.55 -7.31
CA ALA A 131 -6.59 19.83 -5.89
C ALA A 131 -5.99 21.22 -5.70
N LYS A 132 -4.96 21.59 -6.46
CA LYS A 132 -4.36 22.92 -6.43
C LYS A 132 -5.39 24.02 -6.76
N GLU A 133 -6.19 23.84 -7.79
CA GLU A 133 -7.20 24.82 -8.21
C GLU A 133 -8.38 24.92 -7.23
N LEU A 134 -8.83 23.79 -6.67
CA LEU A 134 -9.98 23.73 -5.76
C LEU A 134 -9.60 24.23 -4.35
N LEU A 135 -8.54 23.66 -3.76
CA LEU A 135 -8.08 24.02 -2.42
C LEU A 135 -7.48 25.42 -2.40
N GLY A 136 -6.79 25.83 -3.47
CA GLY A 136 -6.27 27.18 -3.62
C GLY A 136 -7.39 28.25 -3.66
N LYS A 137 -8.59 27.91 -4.16
CA LYS A 137 -9.76 28.81 -4.12
C LYS A 137 -10.45 28.87 -2.76
N LEU A 138 -10.29 27.82 -1.95
CA LEU A 138 -10.90 27.72 -0.63
C LEU A 138 -10.07 28.46 0.45
N ASP A 139 -8.93 29.07 0.07
CA ASP A 139 -8.00 29.79 0.95
C ASP A 139 -7.60 28.97 2.20
N ILE A 140 -7.59 27.65 2.05
CA ILE A 140 -7.08 26.71 3.05
C ILE A 140 -5.55 26.81 2.96
N GLY A 141 -4.99 27.79 3.66
CA GLY A 141 -3.58 28.17 3.55
C GLY A 141 -2.57 27.05 3.88
N PHE A 142 -1.31 27.33 3.51
CA PHE A 142 -0.04 26.61 3.75
C PHE A 142 0.31 25.40 2.89
N LEU A 143 -0.58 24.91 2.00
CA LEU A 143 -0.22 23.78 1.15
C LEU A 143 0.77 24.19 0.04
N GLU A 144 1.94 23.56 0.04
CA GLU A 144 2.95 23.73 -0.99
C GLU A 144 2.62 22.90 -2.23
N LEU A 145 3.34 23.13 -3.33
CA LEU A 145 3.17 22.31 -4.54
C LEU A 145 3.38 20.81 -4.26
N ARG A 146 4.29 20.49 -3.32
CA ARG A 146 4.54 19.11 -2.88
C ARG A 146 3.28 18.45 -2.36
N ASP A 147 2.48 19.16 -1.57
CA ASP A 147 1.29 18.61 -0.93
C ASP A 147 0.21 18.31 -1.95
N TYR A 148 0.01 19.19 -2.94
CA TYR A 148 -0.93 18.93 -4.04
C TYR A 148 -0.53 17.73 -4.88
N LEU A 149 0.78 17.56 -5.15
CA LEU A 149 1.28 16.38 -5.85
C LEU A 149 1.12 15.13 -4.98
N ALA A 150 1.43 15.20 -3.68
CA ALA A 150 1.26 14.07 -2.76
C ALA A 150 -0.21 13.63 -2.70
N ILE A 151 -1.14 14.58 -2.60
CA ILE A 151 -2.59 14.31 -2.69
C ILE A 151 -2.92 13.62 -4.01
N GLY A 152 -2.43 14.12 -5.15
CA GLY A 152 -2.67 13.48 -6.43
C GLY A 152 -2.15 12.04 -6.50
N ALA A 153 -1.00 11.74 -5.88
CA ALA A 153 -0.41 10.40 -5.90
C ALA A 153 -1.17 9.43 -4.98
N ILE A 154 -1.65 9.91 -3.83
CA ILE A 154 -2.44 9.10 -2.90
C ILE A 154 -3.81 8.77 -3.53
N PHE A 155 -4.47 9.78 -4.10
CA PHE A 155 -5.82 9.62 -4.66
C PHE A 155 -5.85 9.01 -6.08
N SER A 156 -4.70 8.84 -6.74
CA SER A 156 -4.63 8.14 -8.03
C SER A 156 -4.74 6.61 -7.89
N ALA A 157 -4.41 6.07 -6.71
CA ALA A 157 -4.58 4.66 -6.40
C ALA A 157 -6.08 4.33 -6.22
N THR A 158 -6.57 3.34 -6.98
CA THR A 158 -7.95 2.86 -6.94
C THR A 158 -8.06 1.57 -6.14
N ASP A 159 -9.04 1.49 -5.24
CA ASP A 159 -9.28 0.25 -4.48
C ASP A 159 -9.96 -0.81 -5.37
N SER A 160 -9.14 -1.67 -5.96
CA SER A 160 -9.60 -2.81 -6.74
C SER A 160 -10.18 -3.94 -5.88
N VAL A 161 -9.85 -4.02 -4.58
CA VAL A 161 -10.24 -5.14 -3.70
C VAL A 161 -11.75 -5.19 -3.53
N CYS A 162 -12.38 -4.04 -3.25
CA CYS A 162 -13.84 -3.94 -3.13
C CYS A 162 -14.56 -4.41 -4.40
N THR A 163 -14.03 -4.05 -5.58
CA THR A 163 -14.62 -4.47 -6.86
C THR A 163 -14.42 -5.96 -7.14
N LEU A 164 -13.28 -6.53 -6.73
CA LEU A 164 -12.98 -7.95 -6.89
C LEU A 164 -13.86 -8.84 -6.01
N GLN A 165 -14.30 -8.37 -4.85
CA GLN A 165 -15.24 -9.09 -3.98
C GLN A 165 -16.61 -9.34 -4.63
N VAL A 166 -17.03 -8.47 -5.54
CA VAL A 166 -18.31 -8.59 -6.26
C VAL A 166 -18.14 -9.38 -7.57
N LEU A 167 -16.93 -9.46 -8.10
CA LEU A 167 -16.63 -10.13 -9.37
C LEU A 167 -16.38 -11.62 -9.18
N ASN A 168 -17.08 -12.45 -9.95
CA ASN A 168 -16.83 -13.89 -10.00
C ASN A 168 -15.75 -14.22 -11.06
N GLN A 169 -14.66 -14.84 -10.63
CA GLN A 169 -13.53 -15.22 -11.49
C GLN A 169 -13.89 -16.28 -12.55
N ASP A 170 -14.93 -17.08 -12.33
CA ASP A 170 -15.38 -18.12 -13.27
C ASP A 170 -16.34 -17.58 -14.32
N GLU A 171 -17.22 -16.67 -13.94
CA GLU A 171 -18.14 -16.00 -14.87
C GLU A 171 -17.42 -14.95 -15.73
N THR A 172 -16.53 -14.15 -15.13
CA THR A 172 -15.88 -13.01 -15.80
C THR A 172 -14.35 -13.02 -15.67
N PRO A 173 -13.66 -14.10 -16.08
CA PRO A 173 -12.22 -14.27 -15.87
C PRO A 173 -11.36 -13.17 -16.49
N ARG A 174 -11.84 -12.53 -17.57
CA ARG A 174 -11.13 -11.43 -18.22
C ARG A 174 -11.17 -10.16 -17.36
N LEU A 175 -12.37 -9.77 -16.93
CA LEU A 175 -12.59 -8.55 -16.16
C LEU A 175 -11.89 -8.66 -14.80
N TYR A 176 -12.02 -9.81 -14.13
CA TYR A 176 -11.29 -10.10 -12.89
C TYR A 176 -9.78 -9.91 -13.07
N SER A 177 -9.18 -10.51 -14.11
CA SER A 177 -7.73 -10.38 -14.34
C SER A 177 -7.27 -8.96 -14.68
N LEU A 178 -8.13 -8.18 -15.35
CA LEU A 178 -7.85 -6.79 -15.72
C LEU A 178 -7.90 -5.88 -14.49
N VAL A 179 -8.97 -5.96 -13.70
CA VAL A 179 -9.18 -5.15 -12.48
C VAL A 179 -8.12 -5.49 -11.43
N PHE A 180 -7.84 -6.78 -11.21
CA PHE A 180 -6.77 -7.20 -10.31
C PHE A 180 -5.40 -6.67 -10.75
N GLY A 181 -5.06 -6.85 -12.03
CA GLY A 181 -3.78 -6.40 -12.55
C GLY A 181 -3.62 -4.89 -12.52
N GLU A 182 -4.68 -4.16 -12.92
CA GLU A 182 -4.71 -2.71 -12.89
C GLU A 182 -4.50 -2.19 -11.47
N GLY A 183 -5.25 -2.72 -10.48
CA GLY A 183 -5.08 -2.34 -9.07
C GLY A 183 -3.66 -2.56 -8.54
N VAL A 184 -3.05 -3.73 -8.80
CA VAL A 184 -1.67 -4.02 -8.36
C VAL A 184 -0.65 -3.07 -9.00
N VAL A 185 -0.78 -2.81 -10.30
CA VAL A 185 0.14 -1.90 -11.01
C VAL A 185 -0.10 -0.45 -10.59
N ASN A 186 -1.35 -0.07 -10.34
CA ASN A 186 -1.75 1.26 -9.87
C ASN A 186 -1.16 1.55 -8.48
N ASP A 187 -1.32 0.63 -7.52
CA ASP A 187 -0.76 0.77 -6.17
C ASP A 187 0.76 0.95 -6.22
N ALA A 188 1.46 0.10 -6.98
CA ALA A 188 2.90 0.21 -7.15
C ALA A 188 3.31 1.54 -7.80
N THR A 189 2.58 1.98 -8.83
CA THR A 189 2.84 3.24 -9.54
C THR A 189 2.66 4.43 -8.61
N SER A 190 1.57 4.46 -7.84
CA SER A 190 1.24 5.53 -6.89
C SER A 190 2.28 5.63 -5.76
N VAL A 191 2.73 4.49 -5.21
CA VAL A 191 3.81 4.46 -4.20
C VAL A 191 5.14 4.98 -4.75
N VAL A 192 5.51 4.59 -5.98
CA VAL A 192 6.73 5.10 -6.64
C VAL A 192 6.62 6.61 -6.88
N LEU A 193 5.44 7.08 -7.29
CA LEU A 193 5.18 8.49 -7.56
C LEU A 193 5.28 9.33 -6.28
N PHE A 194 4.66 8.86 -5.18
CA PHE A 194 4.76 9.48 -3.87
C PHE A 194 6.22 9.57 -3.40
N ASN A 195 6.98 8.47 -3.51
CA ASN A 195 8.40 8.46 -3.17
C ASN A 195 9.24 9.40 -4.06
N ALA A 196 8.91 9.50 -5.35
CA ALA A 196 9.59 10.42 -6.26
C ALA A 196 9.29 11.89 -5.90
N ILE A 197 8.06 12.21 -5.51
CA ILE A 197 7.66 13.54 -5.01
C ILE A 197 8.43 13.89 -3.74
N GLN A 198 8.58 12.94 -2.81
CA GLN A 198 9.31 13.18 -1.57
C GLN A 198 10.78 13.55 -1.80
N LYS A 199 11.37 13.04 -2.88
CA LYS A 199 12.76 13.32 -3.29
C LYS A 199 12.92 14.57 -4.17
N LEU A 200 11.83 15.23 -4.57
CA LEU A 200 11.89 16.41 -5.43
C LEU A 200 12.24 17.68 -4.64
N ASP A 201 13.37 18.30 -4.96
CA ASP A 201 13.66 19.66 -4.47
C ASP A 201 12.83 20.68 -5.27
N LEU A 202 11.84 21.28 -4.62
CA LEU A 202 10.91 22.25 -5.22
C LEU A 202 11.41 23.70 -5.11
N SER A 203 12.58 23.94 -4.52
CA SER A 203 13.15 25.29 -4.40
C SER A 203 13.39 25.95 -5.77
N HIS A 204 13.59 25.16 -6.83
CA HIS A 204 13.77 25.61 -8.21
C HIS A 204 13.00 24.73 -9.18
N ILE A 205 11.70 25.00 -9.37
CA ILE A 205 10.90 24.33 -10.41
C ILE A 205 11.40 24.78 -11.79
N ASN A 206 12.28 23.97 -12.36
CA ASN A 206 12.82 24.14 -13.70
C ASN A 206 12.47 22.91 -14.55
N SER A 207 12.60 22.99 -15.88
CA SER A 207 12.42 21.84 -16.80
C SER A 207 13.31 20.65 -16.39
N ARG A 208 14.43 20.92 -15.72
CA ARG A 208 15.31 19.92 -15.12
C ARG A 208 14.66 19.15 -13.96
N ALA A 209 13.85 19.79 -13.11
CA ALA A 209 13.16 19.13 -12.01
C ALA A 209 12.11 18.13 -12.54
N ALA A 210 11.38 18.49 -13.60
CA ALA A 210 10.45 17.58 -14.27
C ALA A 210 11.17 16.38 -14.92
N LEU A 211 12.34 16.61 -15.54
CA LEU A 211 13.16 15.53 -16.09
C LEU A 211 13.72 14.61 -15.00
N VAL A 212 14.19 15.16 -13.88
CA VAL A 212 14.67 14.39 -12.73
C VAL A 212 13.53 13.58 -12.12
N PHE A 213 12.33 14.16 -11.98
CA PHE A 213 11.14 13.44 -11.53
C PHE A 213 10.82 12.24 -12.42
N THR A 214 10.73 12.49 -13.74
CA THR A 214 10.41 11.47 -14.73
C THR A 214 11.49 10.38 -14.76
N GLY A 215 12.76 10.78 -14.68
CA GLY A 215 13.91 9.87 -14.62
C GLY A 215 13.89 9.01 -13.36
N ASN A 216 13.63 9.59 -12.20
CA ASN A 216 13.52 8.87 -10.93
C ASN A 216 12.35 7.88 -10.94
N PHE A 217 11.18 8.31 -11.44
CA PHE A 217 10.03 7.44 -11.61
C PHE A 217 10.36 6.23 -12.51
N LEU A 218 10.91 6.49 -13.70
CA LEU A 218 11.25 5.44 -14.66
C LEU A 218 12.35 4.50 -14.11
N TYR A 219 13.36 5.06 -13.44
CA TYR A 219 14.41 4.29 -12.79
C TYR A 219 13.85 3.36 -11.71
N LEU A 220 13.05 3.89 -10.77
CA LEU A 220 12.46 3.10 -9.70
C LEU A 220 11.53 2.02 -10.24
N PHE A 221 10.71 2.35 -11.24
CA PHE A 221 9.77 1.43 -11.87
C PHE A 221 10.47 0.30 -12.64
N LEU A 222 11.47 0.61 -13.45
CA LEU A 222 12.20 -0.41 -14.21
C LEU A 222 13.10 -1.25 -13.30
N ALA A 223 13.76 -0.64 -12.31
CA ALA A 223 14.61 -1.36 -11.37
C ALA A 223 13.79 -2.33 -10.50
N SER A 224 12.63 -1.90 -9.99
CA SER A 224 11.74 -2.76 -9.20
C SER A 224 11.19 -3.92 -10.03
N THR A 225 10.77 -3.65 -11.28
CA THR A 225 10.32 -4.69 -12.22
C THR A 225 11.43 -5.70 -12.50
N PHE A 226 12.65 -5.23 -12.77
CA PHE A 226 13.79 -6.09 -13.06
C PHE A 226 14.16 -6.97 -11.86
N LEU A 227 14.26 -6.40 -10.66
CA LEU A 227 14.47 -7.15 -9.42
C LEU A 227 13.37 -8.19 -9.18
N GLY A 228 12.11 -7.82 -9.40
CA GLY A 228 10.97 -8.73 -9.27
C GLY A 228 11.07 -9.92 -10.21
N VAL A 229 11.44 -9.69 -11.48
CA VAL A 229 11.66 -10.76 -12.48
C VAL A 229 12.82 -11.66 -12.08
N LEU A 230 13.94 -11.10 -11.62
CA LEU A 230 15.09 -11.87 -11.17
C LEU A 230 14.73 -12.78 -10.00
N VAL A 231 14.16 -12.22 -8.93
CA VAL A 231 13.76 -12.99 -7.74
C VAL A 231 12.73 -14.06 -8.09
N SER A 232 11.72 -13.72 -8.90
CA SER A 232 10.70 -14.69 -9.34
C SER A 232 11.30 -15.83 -10.16
N SER A 233 12.25 -15.53 -11.04
CA SER A 233 12.93 -16.54 -11.86
C SER A 233 13.81 -17.45 -11.01
N THR A 234 14.55 -16.89 -10.05
CA THR A 234 15.37 -17.68 -9.11
C THR A 234 14.51 -18.59 -8.23
N LEU A 235 13.40 -18.07 -7.68
CA LEU A 235 12.46 -18.86 -6.89
C LEU A 235 11.81 -19.97 -7.73
N SER A 236 11.41 -19.67 -8.97
CA SER A 236 10.86 -20.67 -9.89
C SER A 236 11.88 -21.77 -10.21
N CYS A 237 13.14 -21.41 -10.44
CA CYS A 237 14.22 -22.38 -10.64
C CYS A 237 14.48 -23.23 -9.39
N PHE A 238 14.50 -22.61 -8.22
CA PHE A 238 14.67 -23.31 -6.94
C PHE A 238 13.54 -24.31 -6.70
N MET A 239 12.28 -23.90 -6.90
CA MET A 239 11.14 -24.80 -6.80
C MET A 239 11.22 -25.96 -7.79
N PHE A 240 11.60 -25.70 -9.04
CA PHE A 240 11.79 -26.76 -10.04
C PHE A 240 12.88 -27.76 -9.62
N TYR A 241 14.02 -27.25 -9.13
CA TYR A 241 15.13 -28.08 -8.67
C TYR A 241 14.83 -28.86 -7.39
N ALA A 242 14.08 -28.27 -6.46
CA ALA A 242 13.63 -28.93 -5.23
C ALA A 242 12.54 -29.99 -5.49
N HIS A 243 11.74 -29.84 -6.55
CA HIS A 243 10.68 -30.79 -6.88
C HIS A 243 11.15 -31.99 -7.71
N LEU A 244 12.23 -31.83 -8.50
CA LEU A 244 12.91 -32.90 -9.24
C LEU A 244 13.28 -34.14 -8.40
N PRO A 245 13.89 -34.04 -7.20
CA PRO A 245 14.19 -35.22 -6.38
C PRO A 245 12.93 -35.88 -5.78
N ILE A 246 11.86 -35.13 -5.52
CA ILE A 246 10.61 -35.66 -4.96
C ILE A 246 9.86 -36.49 -6.01
N LEU A 247 9.83 -36.04 -7.26
CA LEU A 247 9.23 -36.79 -8.37
C LEU A 247 10.07 -38.04 -8.71
N SER A 248 11.39 -37.94 -8.66
CA SER A 248 12.31 -39.08 -8.87
C SER A 248 12.14 -40.19 -7.82
N THR A 249 11.73 -39.85 -6.59
CA THR A 249 11.52 -40.82 -5.51
C THR A 249 10.14 -41.50 -5.59
N PHE A 250 9.19 -40.93 -6.33
CA PHE A 250 7.85 -41.49 -6.56
C PHE A 250 7.72 -42.29 -7.87
N VAL A 251 8.71 -42.23 -8.76
CA VAL A 251 8.72 -42.90 -10.08
C VAL A 251 9.68 -44.11 -10.12
N LEU A 252 10.31 -44.45 -8.98
CA LEU A 252 11.08 -45.68 -8.75
C LEU A 252 10.36 -46.55 -7.71
#